data_AF-W1IAF2-F1
#
_entry.id   AF-W1IAF2-F1
#
_cell.length_a   1.000
_cell.length_b   1.000
_cell.length_c   1.000
_cell.angle_alpha   90.00
_cell.angle_beta   90.00
_cell.angle_gamma   90.00
#
_symmetry.space_group_name_H-M   'P 1'
#
loop_
_entity.id
_entity.type
_entity.pdbx_description
1 polymer ?
#
loop_
_entity_poly.entity_id
_entity_poly.type
_entity_poly.pdbx_seq_one_letter_code
_entity_poly.pdbx_strand_id
1 'polypeptide(L)'
;FDVMKDVLDGQFKVKKHFALQVDVCRSEQNISTGIAMNDVVLQRNDHPRMIEFEMYARKQLVFRLRADGLVLATPAGSTAYALSAGGAIIHPEIEAISVVPICPHTVSNRPIILPAYDEIQLNLIDSPAPQPSTWMDKCIPR
;
A
#
# COMPACT_ATOMS: atom_id res chain seq x y z
N PHE A 1 -0.34 37.82 1.85
CA PHE A 1 -1.22 37.42 0.73
C PHE A 1 -0.41 37.10 -0.53
N ASP A 2 0.92 37.18 -0.47
CA ASP A 2 1.79 37.14 -1.65
C ASP A 2 1.85 35.76 -2.31
N VAL A 3 1.85 34.67 -1.52
CA VAL A 3 1.81 33.30 -2.06
C VAL A 3 0.54 33.05 -2.91
N MET A 4 -0.60 33.59 -2.48
CA MET A 4 -1.85 33.44 -3.24
C MET A 4 -1.78 34.21 -4.56
N LYS A 5 -1.16 35.39 -4.54
CA LYS A 5 -0.93 36.19 -5.74
C LYS A 5 0.00 35.46 -6.72
N ASP A 6 1.11 34.91 -6.23
CA ASP A 6 2.05 34.13 -7.03
C ASP A 6 1.38 32.92 -7.70
N VAL A 7 0.52 32.21 -6.97
CA VAL A 7 -0.25 31.07 -7.53
C VAL A 7 -1.22 31.53 -8.60
N LEU A 8 -1.97 32.62 -8.38
CA LEU A 8 -2.91 33.16 -9.35
C LEU A 8 -2.22 33.74 -10.60
N ASP A 9 -1.01 34.29 -10.42
CA ASP A 9 -0.15 34.81 -11.49
C ASP A 9 0.64 33.68 -12.21
N GLY A 10 0.35 32.41 -11.89
CA GLY A 10 0.95 31.24 -12.54
C GLY A 10 2.39 30.93 -12.10
N GLN A 11 2.90 31.59 -11.07
CA GLN A 11 4.26 31.44 -10.54
C GLN A 11 4.34 30.27 -9.55
N PHE A 12 4.09 29.06 -10.04
CA PHE A 12 4.23 27.83 -9.26
C PHE A 12 4.92 26.73 -10.07
N LYS A 13 5.49 25.77 -9.36
CA LYS A 13 6.04 24.55 -9.95
C LYS A 13 5.08 23.40 -9.71
N VAL A 14 4.72 22.69 -10.76
CA VAL A 14 3.93 21.45 -10.65
C VAL A 14 4.89 20.28 -10.53
N LYS A 15 4.71 19.46 -9.49
CA LYS A 15 5.37 18.17 -9.36
C LYS A 15 4.31 17.07 -9.47
N LYS A 16 4.59 16.05 -10.29
CA LYS A 16 3.79 14.84 -10.31
C LYS A 16 4.19 13.97 -9.12
N HIS A 17 3.21 13.46 -8.41
CA HIS A 17 3.42 12.57 -7.28
C HIS A 17 2.96 11.16 -7.65
N PHE A 18 3.81 10.19 -7.34
CA PHE A 18 3.46 8.78 -7.40
C PHE A 18 2.32 8.49 -6.42
N ALA A 19 1.30 7.78 -6.89
CA ALA A 19 0.15 7.34 -6.09
C ALA A 19 -0.14 5.87 -6.41
N LEU A 20 -0.66 5.16 -5.42
CA LEU A 20 -1.14 3.80 -5.57
C LEU A 20 -2.59 3.84 -6.03
N GLN A 21 -2.90 3.10 -7.10
CA GLN A 21 -4.27 2.74 -7.40
C GLN A 21 -4.54 1.36 -6.80
N VAL A 22 -5.74 1.19 -6.24
CA VAL A 22 -6.16 -0.02 -5.55
C VAL A 22 -7.52 -0.39 -6.08
N ASP A 23 -7.62 -1.59 -6.63
CA ASP A 23 -8.89 -2.25 -6.79
C ASP A 23 -9.14 -3.18 -5.59
N VAL A 24 -10.41 -3.46 -5.30
CA VAL A 24 -10.83 -4.43 -4.29
C VAL A 24 -11.86 -5.29 -4.97
N CYS A 25 -11.57 -6.57 -5.18
CA CYS A 25 -12.52 -7.48 -5.83
C CYS A 25 -13.04 -8.57 -4.88
N ARG A 26 -14.31 -8.96 -4.98
CA ARG A 26 -14.86 -10.13 -4.30
C ARG A 26 -15.38 -11.11 -5.35
N SER A 27 -14.93 -12.37 -5.29
CA SER A 27 -15.34 -13.40 -6.26
C SER A 27 -15.17 -12.96 -7.72
N GLU A 28 -13.98 -12.43 -8.06
CA GLU A 28 -13.63 -11.89 -9.38
C GLU A 28 -14.41 -10.62 -9.81
N GLN A 29 -15.23 -10.04 -8.93
CA GLN A 29 -15.97 -8.80 -9.21
C GLN A 29 -15.35 -7.62 -8.48
N ASN A 30 -14.96 -6.57 -9.19
CA ASN A 30 -14.49 -5.34 -8.57
C ASN A 30 -15.65 -4.67 -7.80
N ILE A 31 -15.47 -4.50 -6.49
CA ILE A 31 -16.44 -3.89 -5.58
C ILE A 31 -16.07 -2.46 -5.20
N SER A 32 -14.81 -2.06 -5.37
CA SER A 32 -14.34 -0.72 -5.04
C SER A 32 -12.99 -0.43 -5.69
N THR A 33 -12.81 0.82 -6.11
CA THR A 33 -11.52 1.36 -6.56
C THR A 33 -11.17 2.60 -5.75
N GLY A 34 -9.90 2.74 -5.39
CA GLY A 34 -9.36 3.88 -4.67
C GLY A 34 -8.01 4.32 -5.20
N ILE A 35 -7.62 5.55 -4.82
CA ILE A 35 -6.29 6.09 -5.07
C ILE A 35 -5.72 6.56 -3.72
N ALA A 36 -4.48 6.16 -3.43
CA ALA A 36 -3.77 6.53 -2.23
C ALA A 36 -2.47 7.26 -2.56
N MET A 37 -2.32 8.48 -2.06
CA MET A 37 -1.09 9.26 -2.23
C MET A 37 0.02 8.79 -1.29
N ASN A 38 -0.33 8.35 -0.09
CA ASN A 38 0.62 7.88 0.92
C ASN A 38 0.68 6.36 0.94
N ASP A 39 -0.37 5.72 1.43
CA ASP A 39 -0.33 4.29 1.68
C ASP A 39 -1.72 3.64 1.60
N VAL A 40 -1.67 2.33 1.41
CA VAL A 40 -2.81 1.43 1.39
C VAL A 40 -2.59 0.45 2.53
N VAL A 41 -3.57 0.33 3.40
CA VAL A 41 -3.47 -0.48 4.61
C VAL A 41 -4.48 -1.62 4.53
N LEU A 42 -3.97 -2.84 4.46
CA LEU A 42 -4.75 -4.03 4.79
C LEU A 42 -4.63 -4.24 6.30
N GLN A 43 -5.73 -4.26 7.04
CA GLN A 43 -5.69 -4.51 8.48
C GLN A 43 -6.85 -5.39 8.92
N ARG A 44 -6.63 -6.15 9.99
CA ARG A 44 -7.74 -6.63 10.80
C ARG A 44 -8.45 -5.38 11.32
N ASN A 45 -9.77 -5.32 11.17
CA ASN A 45 -10.58 -4.27 11.80
C ASN A 45 -10.50 -4.42 13.34
N ASP A 46 -11.52 -4.02 14.10
CA ASP A 46 -11.54 -4.16 15.57
C ASP A 46 -11.61 -5.61 16.09
N HIS A 47 -11.21 -6.61 15.29
CA HIS A 47 -11.26 -8.01 15.68
C HIS A 47 -9.97 -8.47 16.38
N PRO A 48 -10.07 -9.22 17.49
CA PRO A 48 -8.90 -9.66 18.27
C PRO A 48 -8.03 -10.72 17.59
N ARG A 49 -8.49 -11.34 16.50
CA ARG A 49 -7.72 -12.33 15.72
C ARG A 49 -7.00 -11.66 14.55
N MET A 50 -5.78 -12.10 14.29
CA MET A 50 -5.01 -11.75 13.10
C MET A 50 -5.71 -12.19 11.81
N ILE A 51 -5.31 -11.56 10.71
CA ILE A 51 -5.62 -11.99 9.36
C ILE A 51 -4.46 -12.80 8.78
N GLU A 52 -4.78 -13.73 7.89
CA GLU A 52 -3.81 -14.46 7.09
C GLU A 52 -3.95 -14.06 5.62
N PHE A 53 -2.85 -13.69 4.99
CA PHE A 53 -2.85 -13.29 3.60
C PHE A 53 -1.58 -13.71 2.87
N GLU A 54 -1.68 -13.81 1.56
CA GLU A 54 -0.58 -14.02 0.64
C GLU A 54 -0.36 -12.76 -0.18
N MET A 55 0.90 -12.42 -0.43
CA MET A 55 1.27 -11.34 -1.35
C MET A 55 1.96 -11.93 -2.57
N TYR A 56 1.51 -11.52 -3.74
CA TYR A 56 2.11 -11.84 -5.02
C TYR A 56 2.63 -10.56 -5.66
N ALA A 57 3.83 -10.62 -6.24
CA ALA A 57 4.35 -9.58 -7.11
C ALA A 57 4.63 -10.21 -8.47
N ARG A 58 4.13 -9.61 -9.55
CA ARG A 58 4.25 -10.19 -10.91
C ARG A 58 3.82 -11.66 -10.98
N LYS A 59 2.73 -12.01 -10.29
CA LYS A 59 2.17 -13.38 -10.20
C LYS A 59 3.06 -14.40 -9.48
N GLN A 60 4.15 -13.98 -8.83
CA GLN A 60 5.00 -14.83 -8.01
C GLN A 60 4.67 -14.62 -6.53
N LEU A 61 4.49 -15.71 -5.79
CA LEU A 61 4.28 -15.67 -4.34
C LEU A 61 5.54 -15.09 -3.67
N VAL A 62 5.39 -13.95 -3.00
CA VAL A 62 6.47 -13.32 -2.24
C VAL A 62 6.48 -13.87 -0.81
N PHE A 63 5.32 -13.85 -0.15
CA PHE A 63 5.16 -14.44 1.18
C PHE A 63 3.71 -14.80 1.47
N ARG A 64 3.56 -15.63 2.50
CA ARG A 64 2.31 -15.90 3.21
C ARG A 64 2.51 -15.53 4.68
N LEU A 65 1.60 -14.76 5.25
CA LEU A 65 1.81 -14.16 6.57
C LEU A 65 0.53 -14.11 7.40
N ARG A 66 0.69 -14.31 8.72
CA ARG A 66 -0.29 -13.93 9.74
C ARG A 66 0.19 -12.67 10.45
N ALA A 67 -0.63 -11.63 10.42
CA ALA A 67 -0.29 -10.32 10.96
C ALA A 67 -1.55 -9.53 11.33
N ASP A 68 -1.34 -8.41 12.00
CA ASP A 68 -2.40 -7.42 12.23
C ASP A 68 -2.75 -6.70 10.91
N GLY A 69 -1.79 -6.63 9.98
CA GLY A 69 -2.00 -6.01 8.68
C GLY A 69 -0.74 -5.93 7.82
N LEU A 70 -0.86 -5.17 6.74
CA LEU A 70 0.18 -4.83 5.77
C LEU A 70 -0.02 -3.39 5.29
N VAL A 71 1.05 -2.62 5.24
CA VAL A 71 1.09 -1.29 4.62
C VAL A 71 1.82 -1.41 3.29
N LEU A 72 1.19 -0.93 2.22
CA LEU A 72 1.83 -0.68 0.92
C LEU A 72 1.93 0.84 0.77
N ALA A 73 3.14 1.39 0.81
CA ALA A 73 3.36 2.83 0.84
C ALA A 73 4.14 3.34 -0.39
N THR A 74 3.75 4.51 -0.87
CA THR A 74 4.54 5.32 -1.80
C THR A 74 5.82 5.85 -1.13
N PRO A 75 6.76 6.43 -1.87
CA PRO A 75 7.90 7.14 -1.27
C PRO A 75 7.45 8.27 -0.34
N ALA A 76 6.38 8.98 -0.69
CA ALA A 76 5.80 10.00 0.18
C ALA A 76 5.16 9.40 1.45
N GLY A 77 4.50 8.25 1.32
CA GLY A 77 3.95 7.49 2.45
C GLY A 77 5.00 6.76 3.30
N SER A 78 6.25 6.65 2.84
CA SER A 78 7.33 5.99 3.59
C SER A 78 7.62 6.64 4.93
N THR A 79 7.32 7.94 5.06
CA THR A 79 7.42 8.71 6.31
C THR A 79 6.12 8.78 7.11
N ALA A 80 5.05 8.13 6.64
CA ALA A 80 3.74 8.09 7.29
C ALA A 80 3.59 6.79 8.10
N TYR A 81 2.54 6.00 7.87
CA TYR A 81 2.28 4.82 8.70
C TYR A 81 3.36 3.74 8.51
N ALA A 82 3.90 3.62 7.31
CA ALA A 82 5.02 2.73 7.01
C ALA A 82 6.22 2.98 7.93
N LEU A 83 6.53 4.24 8.28
CA LEU A 83 7.63 4.56 9.20
C LEU A 83 7.35 4.02 10.61
N SER A 84 6.13 4.24 11.10
CA SER A 84 5.70 3.75 12.42
C SER A 84 5.68 2.22 12.50
N ALA A 85 5.41 1.53 11.39
CA ALA A 85 5.43 0.08 11.28
C ALA A 85 6.85 -0.49 11.05
N GLY A 86 7.89 0.34 11.06
CA GLY A 86 9.29 -0.09 10.95
C GLY A 86 9.84 -0.14 9.51
N GLY A 87 9.16 0.47 8.56
CA GLY A 87 9.61 0.66 7.18
C GLY A 87 10.76 1.65 7.03
N ALA A 88 11.41 1.63 5.87
CA ALA A 88 12.49 2.55 5.54
C ALA A 88 11.95 3.89 5.01
N ILE A 89 12.70 4.98 5.23
CA ILE A 89 12.47 6.26 4.57
C ILE A 89 12.97 6.16 3.13
N ILE A 90 12.11 6.49 2.18
CA ILE A 90 12.40 6.43 0.74
C ILE A 90 12.41 7.85 0.19
N HIS A 91 13.43 8.17 -0.62
CA HIS A 91 13.52 9.47 -1.26
C HIS A 91 12.33 9.68 -2.23
N PRO A 92 11.66 10.85 -2.25
CA PRO A 92 10.44 11.06 -3.05
C PRO A 92 10.57 10.88 -4.57
N GLU A 93 11.80 10.84 -5.09
CA GLU A 93 12.08 10.64 -6.53
C GLU A 93 12.34 9.18 -6.91
N ILE A 94 12.39 8.27 -5.94
CA ILE A 94 12.54 6.84 -6.19
C ILE A 94 11.17 6.25 -6.53
N GLU A 95 11.03 5.61 -7.68
CA GLU A 95 9.80 4.91 -8.06
C GLU A 95 9.74 3.53 -7.42
N ALA A 96 9.26 3.47 -6.17
CA ALA A 96 9.16 2.23 -5.41
C ALA A 96 7.92 2.17 -4.51
N ILE A 97 7.54 0.94 -4.14
CA ILE A 97 6.50 0.62 -3.17
C ILE A 97 7.17 -0.02 -1.96
N SER A 98 6.95 0.56 -0.79
CA SER A 98 7.38 0.00 0.49
C SER A 98 6.30 -0.94 1.02
N VAL A 99 6.66 -2.20 1.23
CA VAL A 99 5.80 -3.24 1.79
C VAL A 99 6.19 -3.47 3.24
N VAL A 100 5.33 -3.08 4.18
CA VAL A 100 5.62 -3.08 5.62
C VAL A 100 4.55 -3.85 6.40
N PRO A 101 4.86 -5.04 6.90
CA PRO A 101 3.94 -5.82 7.74
C PRO A 101 3.67 -5.14 9.09
N ILE A 102 2.44 -5.21 9.58
CA ILE A 102 2.03 -4.68 10.90
C ILE A 102 1.98 -5.84 11.90
N CYS A 103 2.83 -5.81 12.93
CA CYS A 103 2.90 -6.83 14.00
C CYS A 103 2.88 -8.29 13.49
N PRO A 104 3.82 -8.69 12.61
CA PRO A 104 3.83 -10.04 12.04
C PRO A 104 4.18 -11.08 13.11
N HIS A 105 3.43 -12.19 13.16
CA HIS A 105 3.68 -13.30 14.08
C HIS A 105 4.76 -14.28 13.57
N THR A 106 5.81 -13.75 12.94
CA THR A 106 6.96 -14.49 12.40
C THR A 106 8.26 -13.76 12.71
N VAL A 107 9.28 -14.49 13.17
CA VAL A 107 10.53 -13.93 13.73
C VAL A 107 11.38 -13.14 12.72
N SER A 108 11.24 -13.39 11.42
CA SER A 108 12.15 -12.87 10.38
C SER A 108 11.50 -11.95 9.35
N ASN A 109 10.33 -11.37 9.62
CA ASN A 109 9.65 -10.56 8.61
C ASN A 109 10.23 -9.15 8.55
N ARG A 110 10.76 -8.76 7.38
CA ARG A 110 11.39 -7.46 7.16
C ARG A 110 10.60 -6.69 6.11
N PRO A 111 10.52 -5.35 6.20
CA PRO A 111 10.01 -4.54 5.12
C PRO A 111 10.72 -4.85 3.79
N ILE A 112 9.97 -4.86 2.70
CA ILE A 112 10.47 -5.12 1.35
C ILE A 112 10.20 -3.88 0.50
N ILE A 113 11.16 -3.49 -0.33
CA ILE A 113 10.98 -2.42 -1.32
C ILE A 113 10.85 -3.08 -2.68
N LEU A 114 9.73 -2.82 -3.36
CA LEU A 114 9.43 -3.31 -4.69
C LEU A 114 9.44 -2.16 -5.70
N PRO A 115 9.75 -2.41 -6.99
CA PRO A 115 9.62 -1.40 -8.03
C PRO A 115 8.16 -0.92 -8.18
N ALA A 116 7.96 0.38 -8.46
CA ALA A 116 6.62 0.97 -8.57
C ALA A 116 5.75 0.43 -9.72
N TYR A 117 6.37 -0.17 -10.74
CA TYR A 117 5.70 -0.76 -11.88
C TYR A 117 5.28 -2.22 -11.64
N ASP A 118 5.54 -2.77 -10.45
CA ASP A 118 5.10 -4.10 -10.10
C ASP A 118 3.63 -4.09 -9.71
N GLU A 119 2.87 -4.98 -10.35
CA GLU A 119 1.54 -5.33 -9.89
C GLU A 119 1.65 -6.22 -8.65
N ILE A 120 1.14 -5.69 -7.53
CA ILE A 120 1.09 -6.38 -6.24
C ILE A 120 -0.34 -6.84 -6.00
N GLN A 121 -0.51 -8.14 -5.81
CA GLN A 121 -1.80 -8.74 -5.49
C GLN A 121 -1.78 -9.28 -4.06
N LEU A 122 -2.84 -9.01 -3.31
CA LEU A 122 -3.03 -9.52 -1.94
C LEU A 122 -4.21 -10.49 -1.92
N ASN A 123 -3.99 -11.70 -1.43
CA ASN A 123 -5.05 -12.69 -1.29
C ASN A 123 -5.32 -12.91 0.19
N LEU A 124 -6.51 -12.53 0.64
CA LEU A 124 -6.95 -12.78 2.02
C LEU A 124 -7.35 -14.26 2.15
N ILE A 125 -6.59 -15.01 2.94
CA ILE A 125 -6.76 -16.46 3.15
C ILE A 125 -7.66 -16.74 4.34
N ASP A 126 -7.41 -16.05 5.46
CA ASP A 126 -8.20 -16.17 6.68
C ASP A 126 -8.49 -14.78 7.25
N SER A 127 -9.74 -14.55 7.62
CA SER A 127 -10.18 -13.33 8.28
C SER A 127 -11.38 -13.63 9.16
N PRO A 128 -11.41 -13.06 10.38
CA PRO A 128 -12.53 -13.26 11.29
C PRO A 128 -13.81 -12.49 10.91
N ALA A 129 -13.75 -11.59 9.93
CA ALA A 129 -14.91 -10.89 9.37
C ALA A 129 -15.38 -11.57 8.07
N PRO A 130 -16.68 -11.49 7.68
CA PRO A 130 -17.17 -12.06 6.43
C PRO A 130 -16.36 -11.53 5.23
N GLN A 131 -15.71 -12.44 4.53
CA GLN A 131 -14.57 -12.18 3.66
C GLN A 131 -14.87 -11.19 2.52
N PRO A 132 -14.20 -10.03 2.42
CA PRO A 132 -13.77 -9.54 1.12
C PRO A 132 -12.49 -10.30 0.74
N SER A 133 -12.50 -11.02 -0.38
CA SER A 133 -11.26 -11.09 -1.15
C SER A 133 -10.87 -9.63 -1.42
N THR A 134 -9.60 -9.26 -1.33
CA THR A 134 -9.18 -7.89 -1.67
C THR A 134 -8.13 -8.02 -2.75
N TRP A 135 -8.57 -8.20 -3.98
CA TRP A 135 -7.66 -8.19 -5.13
C TRP A 135 -7.23 -6.76 -5.41
N MET A 136 -5.99 -6.42 -5.09
CA MET A 136 -5.37 -5.19 -5.56
C MET A 136 -4.93 -5.40 -7.02
N ASP A 137 -5.82 -5.12 -7.95
CA ASP A 137 -5.43 -4.96 -9.35
C ASP A 137 -4.84 -3.54 -9.52
N LYS A 138 -3.69 -3.49 -10.19
CA LYS A 138 -3.09 -2.28 -10.76
C LYS A 138 -2.61 -1.18 -9.81
N CYS A 139 -1.34 -1.32 -9.42
CA CYS A 139 -0.47 -0.16 -9.29
C CYS A 139 -0.03 0.29 -10.70
N ILE A 140 -0.86 1.07 -11.41
CA ILE A 140 -0.44 1.68 -12.68
C ILE A 140 0.28 3.00 -12.37
N PRO A 141 1.55 3.18 -12.79
CA PRO A 141 2.18 4.49 -12.74
C PRO A 141 1.45 5.44 -13.71
N ARG A 142 0.96 6.57 -13.21
CA ARG A 142 0.54 7.72 -14.03
C ARG A 142 1.44 8.91 -13.78
#